data_AF-A0A351TBD4-F1
#
_entry.id   AF-A0A351TBD4-F1
#
_cell.length_a   1.000
_cell.length_b   1.000
_cell.length_c   1.000
_cell.angle_alpha   90.00
_cell.angle_beta   90.00
_cell.angle_gamma   90.00
#
_symmetry.space_group_name_H-M   'P 1'
#
loop_
_entity.id
_entity.type
_entity.pdbx_description
1 polymer ?
#
loop_
_entity_poly.entity_id
_entity_poly.type
_entity_poly.pdbx_seq_one_letter_code
_entity_poly.pdbx_strand_id
1 'polypeptide(L)' 'MRLKKEISQIENPLEKISQLEGVTYFWKDNTKDAKRQIGVIAQDVEKVFPETVNTDEK' A
#
# COMPACT_ATOMS: atom_id res chain seq x y z
N MET A 1 15.44 12.61 19.21
CA MET A 1 15.71 12.83 17.77
C MET A 1 14.39 12.84 17.02
N ARG A 2 14.21 13.77 16.08
CA ARG A 2 13.01 13.83 15.23
C ARG A 2 13.38 13.17 13.89
N LEU A 3 12.81 12.00 13.61
CA LEU A 3 13.14 11.18 12.44
C LEU A 3 12.38 11.57 11.16
N LYS A 4 11.45 12.53 11.25
CA LYS A 4 10.56 12.92 10.15
C LYS A 4 10.78 14.39 9.78
N LYS A 5 10.87 14.67 8.49
CA LYS A 5 10.94 16.00 7.89
C LYS A 5 9.83 16.14 6.85
N GLU A 6 9.42 17.37 6.57
CA GLU A 6 8.43 17.71 5.51
C GLU A 6 7.09 16.97 5.62
N ILE A 7 6.42 17.14 6.77
CA ILE A 7 5.10 16.57 7.01
C ILE A 7 4.06 17.43 6.29
N SER A 8 3.52 16.93 5.17
CA SER A 8 2.35 17.48 4.50
C SER A 8 1.09 16.68 4.84
N GLN A 9 -0.07 17.33 4.80
CA GLN A 9 -1.34 16.62 4.89
C GLN A 9 -1.65 15.97 3.56
N ILE A 10 -2.15 14.72 3.60
CA ILE A 10 -2.70 14.06 2.43
C ILE A 10 -4.04 14.72 2.12
N GLU A 11 -4.20 15.24 0.90
CA GLU A 11 -5.48 15.77 0.45
C GLU A 11 -6.50 14.65 0.21
N ASN A 12 -7.74 14.86 0.67
CA ASN A 12 -8.87 13.92 0.55
C ASN A 12 -8.53 12.45 0.88
N PRO A 13 -7.98 12.17 2.08
CA PRO A 13 -7.43 10.85 2.40
C PRO A 13 -8.51 9.75 2.38
N LEU A 14 -9.74 10.05 2.78
CA LEU A 14 -10.85 9.10 2.76
C LEU A 14 -11.27 8.73 1.34
N GLU A 15 -11.29 9.70 0.42
CA GLU A 15 -11.65 9.45 -0.98
C GLU A 15 -10.60 8.54 -1.63
N LYS A 16 -9.32 8.83 -1.40
CA LYS A 16 -8.22 7.98 -1.88
C LYS A 16 -8.30 6.57 -1.30
N ILE A 17 -8.49 6.42 0.02
CA ILE A 17 -8.64 5.08 0.64
C ILE A 17 -9.86 4.34 0.10
N SER A 18 -10.96 5.04 -0.19
CA SER A 18 -12.17 4.45 -0.75
C SER A 18 -12.00 3.90 -2.17
N GLN A 19 -10.96 4.31 -2.90
CA GLN A 19 -10.63 3.78 -4.21
C GLN A 19 -9.81 2.49 -4.15
N LEU A 20 -9.26 2.13 -2.98
CA LEU A 20 -8.50 0.90 -2.80
C LEU A 20 -9.43 -0.29 -2.55
N GLU A 21 -9.22 -1.37 -3.30
CA GLU A 21 -9.90 -2.63 -3.03
C GLU A 21 -9.14 -3.47 -1.98
N GLY A 22 -9.84 -3.78 -0.89
CA GLY A 22 -9.37 -4.75 0.10
C GLY A 22 -9.51 -6.15 -0.46
N VAL A 23 -8.38 -6.83 -0.68
CA VAL A 23 -8.36 -8.19 -1.22
C VAL A 23 -7.92 -9.19 -0.17
N THR A 24 -8.39 -10.42 -0.32
CA THR A 24 -7.87 -11.54 0.46
C THR A 24 -7.14 -12.51 -0.44
N TYR A 25 -5.94 -12.90 -0.06
CA TYR A 25 -5.09 -13.76 -0.88
C TYR A 25 -4.42 -14.84 -0.04
N PHE A 26 -3.95 -15.87 -0.73
CA PHE A 26 -3.08 -16.89 -0.17
C PHE A 26 -1.70 -16.72 -0.82
N TRP A 27 -0.64 -16.90 -0.03
CA TRP A 27 0.68 -16.98 -0.62
C TRP A 27 0.78 -18.23 -1.49
N LYS A 28 1.32 -18.05 -2.70
CA LYS A 28 1.65 -19.18 -3.58
C LYS A 28 2.79 -20.03 -3.02
N ASP A 29 3.59 -19.43 -2.14
CA ASP A 29 4.72 -20.08 -1.51
C ASP A 29 4.30 -20.80 -0.23
N ASN A 30 4.54 -22.12 -0.20
CA ASN A 30 4.13 -22.99 0.89
C ASN A 30 5.01 -22.86 2.15
N THR A 31 6.10 -22.08 2.07
CA THR A 31 6.96 -21.74 3.22
C THR A 31 6.46 -20.50 3.96
N LYS A 32 5.59 -19.71 3.33
CA LYS A 32 4.86 -18.62 3.99
C LYS A 32 3.58 -19.14 4.62
N ASP A 33 3.02 -18.35 5.55
CA ASP A 33 1.75 -18.65 6.19
C ASP A 33 0.68 -19.06 5.16
N ALA A 34 0.27 -20.34 5.20
CA ALA A 34 -0.78 -20.91 4.36
C ALA A 34 -2.19 -20.38 4.72
N LYS A 35 -2.27 -19.44 5.67
CA LYS A 35 -3.51 -18.82 6.11
C LYS A 35 -3.92 -17.73 5.12
N ARG A 36 -5.23 -17.55 4.98
CA ARG A 36 -5.81 -16.44 4.22
C ARG A 36 -5.33 -15.12 4.82
N GLN A 37 -4.67 -14.31 4.01
CA GLN A 37 -4.23 -12.97 4.40
C GLN A 37 -5.16 -11.92 3.79
N ILE A 38 -5.21 -10.75 4.43
CA ILE A 38 -5.96 -9.58 3.99
C ILE A 38 -4.94 -8.50 3.67
N GLY A 39 -5.10 -7.83 2.54
CA GLY A 39 -4.23 -6.74 2.14
C GLY A 39 -4.81 -5.94 0.99
N VAL A 40 -3.94 -5.21 0.31
CA VAL A 40 -4.26 -4.40 -0.86
C VAL A 40 -3.30 -4.78 -1.99
N ILE A 41 -3.72 -4.54 -3.23
CA ILE A 41 -2.88 -4.78 -4.40
C ILE A 41 -1.99 -3.55 -4.62
N ALA A 42 -0.67 -3.75 -4.67
CA ALA A 42 0.29 -2.65 -4.82
C ALA A 42 0.05 -1.80 -6.09
N GLN A 43 -0.37 -2.43 -7.19
CA GLN A 43 -0.69 -1.74 -8.45
C GLN A 43 -1.88 -0.77 -8.32
N ASP A 44 -2.85 -1.08 -7.46
CA ASP A 44 -3.98 -0.18 -7.22
C ASP A 44 -3.60 0.93 -6.24
N VAL A 45 -2.74 0.63 -5.27
CA VAL A 45 -2.13 1.65 -4.41
C VAL A 45 -1.31 2.64 -5.24
N GLU A 46 -0.56 2.19 -6.24
CA GLU A 46 0.21 3.06 -7.14
C GLU A 46 -0.68 4.01 -7.95
N LYS A 47 -1.84 3.55 -8.44
CA LYS A 47 -2.80 4.39 -9.17
C LYS A 47 -3.39 5.50 -8.29
N VAL A 48 -3.66 5.20 -7.01
CA VAL A 48 -4.32 6.10 -6.07
C VAL A 48 -3.33 7.03 -5.36
N PHE A 49 -2.13 6.52 -5.07
CA PHE A 49 -1.04 7.21 -4.39
C PHE A 49 0.26 7.10 -5.20
N PRO A 50 0.33 7.71 -6.39
CA PRO A 50 1.54 7.67 -7.22
C PRO A 50 2.74 8.29 -6.51
N GLU A 51 2.50 9.27 -5.63
CA GLU A 51 3.50 9.93 -4.78
C GLU A 51 4.09 9.06 -3.65
N THR A 52 3.49 7.90 -3.36
CA THR A 52 3.96 6.98 -2.30
C THR A 52 4.84 5.85 -2.85
N VAL A 53 4.83 5.64 -4.17
CA VAL A 53 5.70 4.66 -4.82
C VAL A 53 7.06 5.32 -5.07
N ASN A 54 7.99 5.09 -4.13
CA ASN A 54 9.40 5.17 -4.47
C ASN A 54 9.69 3.98 -5.39
N THR A 55 9.75 4.24 -6.69
CA THR A 55 10.40 3.30 -7.61
C THR A 55 11.86 3.27 -7.18
N ASP A 56 12.29 2.20 -6.53
CA ASP A 56 13.72 1.91 -6.35
C ASP A 56 14.27 1.71 -7.78
N GLU A 57 14.80 2.78 -8.37
CA GLU A 57 15.72 2.67 -9.50
C GLU A 57 17.00 2.02 -8.96
N LYS A 58 17.08 0.69 -9.11
CA LYS A 58 18.36 -0.01 -9.05
C LYS A 58 18.43 -1.14 -10.05
#